data_AF-A0A2N4UJI9-F1
#
_entry.id   AF-A0A2N4UJI9-F1
#
_cell.length_a   1.000
_cell.length_b   1.000
_cell.length_c   1.000
_cell.angle_alpha   90.00
_cell.angle_beta   90.00
_cell.angle_gamma   90.00
#
_symmetry.space_group_name_H-M   'P 1'
#
loop_
_entity.id
_entity.type
_entity.pdbx_description
1 polymer ?
#
loop_
_entity_poly.entity_id
_entity_poly.type
_entity_poly.pdbx_seq_one_letter_code
_entity_poly.pdbx_strand_id
1 'polypeptide(L)'
;MAHPPQIKIPAVYMRGGTSKGVFFRLQDLPASAQAPGAARDALLMRVIGSPDPYGKQTDGMGGATSSTSKTVILSRSSRPDHDVDYLFGQVSIDKAFIDWSGNCGNLSAAVGPFALSNGLVDASRVPHDGMATVRIWQANIGKTIIAQVPITNGAVQETGDFELDGVTFPAAEVQLEFMDPAADEDGAGGSMFPTGNLVDDLNVPGIGTLKATMINAGIPTIFVNAEDIGYTGTELQDAINGDPKALAKFETIRAHGAVRMGLITHIDEAAQRQHTPKVAFVAKPAAYLASSGKQIHAADIDLLVRALSMGKLHHAMMGTAAVAIGAAAAIPGTLVSLAAGGGERNAVRFGHPSGTLRVGAQARQENEGWVVTKALMSRSARVLMEGWIRVPGDAF
;
A
#
# COMPACT_ATOMS: atom_id res chain seq x y z
N MET A 1 37.96 9.66 -19.63
CA MET A 1 37.87 8.27 -19.13
C MET A 1 36.57 7.68 -19.64
N ALA A 2 36.58 6.43 -20.11
CA ALA A 2 35.42 5.81 -20.77
C ALA A 2 34.27 5.44 -19.81
N HIS A 3 34.56 5.27 -18.52
CA HIS A 3 33.57 4.95 -17.48
C HIS A 3 33.72 5.89 -16.29
N PRO A 4 32.71 6.72 -15.97
CA PRO A 4 32.75 7.59 -14.81
C PRO A 4 32.65 6.77 -13.51
N PRO A 5 33.22 7.27 -12.40
CA PRO A 5 32.97 6.67 -11.09
C PRO A 5 31.49 6.75 -10.72
N GLN A 6 31.05 5.87 -9.82
CA GLN A 6 29.71 5.95 -9.25
C GLN A 6 29.55 7.23 -8.42
N ILE A 7 28.34 7.77 -8.42
CA ILE A 7 27.95 8.87 -7.55
C ILE A 7 27.45 8.32 -6.20
N LYS A 8 27.50 9.14 -5.15
CA LYS A 8 26.94 8.84 -3.83
C LYS A 8 25.71 9.72 -3.62
N ILE A 9 24.59 9.13 -3.25
CA ILE A 9 23.35 9.85 -2.95
C ILE A 9 22.92 9.49 -1.52
N PRO A 10 22.74 10.47 -0.62
CA PRO A 10 22.22 10.22 0.72
C PRO A 10 20.86 9.52 0.66
N ALA A 11 20.72 8.43 1.42
CA ALA A 11 19.49 7.63 1.44
C ALA A 11 19.39 6.82 2.73
N VAL A 12 18.16 6.49 3.09
CA VAL A 12 17.85 5.59 4.22
C VAL A 12 17.04 4.41 3.69
N TYR A 13 17.48 3.20 4.00
CA TYR A 13 16.73 1.98 3.72
C TYR A 13 15.93 1.60 4.95
N MET A 14 14.60 1.60 4.84
CA MET A 14 13.70 1.40 5.98
C MET A 14 12.74 0.25 5.73
N ARG A 15 12.36 -0.40 6.82
CA ARG A 15 11.14 -1.19 6.90
C ARG A 15 10.01 -0.26 7.35
N GLY A 16 8.90 -0.24 6.61
CA GLY A 16 7.64 0.36 7.03
C GLY A 16 6.54 -0.68 6.90
N GLY A 17 5.90 -1.05 8.01
CA GLY A 17 5.00 -2.20 8.06
C GLY A 17 5.67 -3.48 7.56
N THR A 18 5.01 -4.18 6.65
CA THR A 18 5.50 -5.39 5.96
C THR A 18 6.15 -5.08 4.59
N SER A 19 6.70 -3.88 4.41
CA SER A 19 7.39 -3.46 3.19
C SER A 19 8.79 -2.93 3.50
N LYS A 20 9.68 -2.96 2.52
CA LYS A 20 10.96 -2.25 2.55
C LYS A 20 11.04 -1.26 1.39
N GLY A 21 11.67 -0.12 1.61
CA GLY A 21 11.87 0.90 0.58
C GLY A 21 13.11 1.74 0.82
N VAL A 22 13.61 2.37 -0.25
CA VAL A 22 14.70 3.35 -0.19
C VAL A 22 14.09 4.75 -0.11
N PHE A 23 14.42 5.48 0.93
CA PHE A 23 13.90 6.81 1.24
C PHE A 23 14.94 7.88 0.96
N PHE A 24 14.50 8.97 0.33
CA PHE A 24 15.31 10.11 -0.03
C PHE A 24 14.66 11.39 0.47
N ARG A 25 15.47 12.37 0.89
CA ARG A 25 15.02 13.77 0.86
C ARG A 25 15.14 14.29 -0.57
N LEU A 26 14.17 15.09 -0.99
CA LEU A 26 14.19 15.70 -2.33
C LEU A 26 15.49 16.46 -2.60
N GLN A 27 15.95 17.26 -1.63
CA GLN A 27 17.16 18.07 -1.74
C GLN A 27 18.46 17.27 -1.86
N ASP A 28 18.46 15.99 -1.47
CA ASP A 28 19.64 15.13 -1.53
C ASP A 28 19.77 14.43 -2.89
N LEU A 29 18.73 14.48 -3.73
CA LEU A 29 18.77 13.95 -5.09
C LEU A 29 19.63 14.85 -6.00
N PRO A 30 20.28 14.28 -7.04
CA PRO A 30 20.88 15.05 -8.12
C PRO A 30 19.89 16.05 -8.71
N ALA A 31 20.36 17.23 -9.13
CA ALA A 31 19.49 18.33 -9.58
C ALA A 31 18.52 17.89 -10.70
N SER A 32 18.95 17.05 -11.64
CA SER A 32 18.12 16.50 -12.72
C SER A 32 16.99 15.59 -12.23
N ALA A 33 17.11 15.00 -11.04
CA ALA A 33 16.11 14.12 -10.42
C ALA A 33 15.24 14.83 -9.36
N GLN A 34 15.49 16.12 -9.07
CA GLN A 34 14.67 16.90 -8.14
C GLN A 34 13.32 17.32 -8.72
N ALA A 35 13.14 17.25 -10.04
CA ALA A 35 11.83 17.35 -10.69
C ALA A 35 11.32 15.96 -11.13
N PRO A 36 9.99 15.74 -11.21
CA PRO A 36 9.45 14.54 -11.87
C PRO A 36 9.91 14.48 -13.34
N GLY A 37 10.27 13.28 -13.81
CA GLY A 37 10.70 13.09 -15.20
C GLY A 37 11.67 11.93 -15.38
N ALA A 38 12.12 11.74 -16.62
CA ALA A 38 12.92 10.59 -17.04
C ALA A 38 14.21 10.40 -16.22
N ALA A 39 14.89 11.48 -15.84
CA ALA A 39 16.13 11.40 -15.04
C ALA A 39 15.87 10.87 -13.62
N ARG A 40 14.74 11.28 -12.99
CA ARG A 40 14.33 10.72 -11.70
C ARG A 40 14.01 9.23 -11.85
N ASP A 41 13.24 8.87 -12.86
CA ASP A 41 12.83 7.49 -13.06
C ASP A 41 14.03 6.59 -13.33
N ALA A 42 14.94 7.00 -14.22
CA ALA A 42 16.17 6.28 -14.53
C ALA A 42 17.05 6.10 -13.28
N LEU A 43 17.22 7.16 -12.48
CA LEU A 43 17.95 7.10 -11.22
C LEU A 43 17.36 6.04 -10.29
N LEU A 44 16.06 6.15 -9.98
CA LEU A 44 15.40 5.29 -9.01
C LEU A 44 15.31 3.84 -9.48
N MET A 45 15.12 3.60 -10.78
CA MET A 45 15.22 2.28 -11.38
C MET A 45 16.62 1.70 -11.19
N ARG A 46 17.68 2.48 -11.43
CA ARG A 46 19.05 2.02 -11.23
C ARG A 46 19.39 1.74 -9.77
N VAL A 47 18.88 2.54 -8.83
CA VAL A 47 19.00 2.29 -7.38
C VAL A 47 18.39 0.96 -7.00
N ILE A 48 17.21 0.65 -7.51
CA ILE A 48 16.50 -0.58 -7.20
C ILE A 48 17.08 -1.79 -7.94
N GLY A 49 17.73 -1.58 -9.08
CA GLY A 49 18.28 -2.65 -9.92
C GLY A 49 17.27 -3.14 -10.95
N SER A 50 16.56 -2.23 -11.61
CA SER A 50 15.53 -2.52 -12.61
C SER A 50 15.76 -1.71 -13.90
N PRO A 51 15.24 -2.16 -15.06
CA PRO A 51 14.63 -3.48 -15.29
C PRO A 51 15.64 -4.62 -15.17
N ASP A 52 15.25 -5.71 -14.53
CA ASP A 52 16.09 -6.89 -14.37
C ASP A 52 15.45 -8.11 -15.06
N PRO A 53 16.01 -8.58 -16.21
CA PRO A 53 15.50 -9.76 -16.91
C PRO A 53 15.62 -11.06 -16.08
N TYR A 54 16.46 -11.09 -15.04
CA TYR A 54 16.60 -12.23 -14.15
C TYR A 54 15.52 -12.25 -13.04
N GLY A 55 14.83 -11.13 -12.83
CA GLY A 55 13.82 -10.97 -11.79
C GLY A 55 14.38 -11.18 -10.38
N LYS A 56 15.63 -10.77 -10.13
CA LYS A 56 16.35 -10.93 -8.85
C LYS A 56 16.75 -9.62 -8.19
N GLN A 57 16.90 -8.54 -8.97
CA GLN A 57 17.37 -7.23 -8.53
C GLN A 57 18.74 -7.30 -7.82
N THR A 58 19.58 -8.27 -8.21
CA THR A 58 20.89 -8.54 -7.58
C THR A 58 21.85 -7.34 -7.63
N ASP A 59 21.72 -6.49 -8.67
CA ASP A 59 22.57 -5.31 -8.88
C ASP A 59 21.88 -4.01 -8.42
N GLY A 60 21.14 -4.08 -7.32
CA GLY A 60 20.45 -2.94 -6.72
C GLY A 60 19.91 -3.22 -5.32
N MET A 61 19.15 -2.27 -4.78
CA MET A 61 18.56 -2.32 -3.44
C MET A 61 17.22 -3.10 -3.39
N GLY A 62 16.70 -3.49 -4.55
CA GLY A 62 15.47 -4.24 -4.68
C GLY A 62 15.58 -5.66 -4.12
N GLY A 63 14.45 -6.20 -3.66
CA GLY A 63 14.37 -7.57 -3.15
C GLY A 63 13.58 -8.54 -4.04
N ALA A 64 13.36 -8.20 -5.31
CA ALA A 64 12.60 -8.97 -6.30
C ALA A 64 11.16 -9.33 -5.91
N THR A 65 10.53 -8.49 -5.08
CA THR A 65 9.09 -8.58 -4.80
C THR A 65 8.47 -7.20 -4.85
N SER A 66 7.16 -7.11 -5.09
CA SER A 66 6.45 -5.83 -5.07
C SER A 66 6.57 -5.12 -3.70
N SER A 67 6.74 -5.87 -2.60
CA SER A 67 6.89 -5.34 -1.24
C SER A 67 8.29 -4.78 -0.94
N THR A 68 9.27 -5.04 -1.81
CA THR A 68 10.69 -4.67 -1.64
C THR A 68 11.29 -3.96 -2.85
N SER A 69 10.47 -3.60 -3.85
CA SER A 69 10.86 -2.82 -5.04
C SER A 69 10.17 -1.46 -4.99
N LYS A 70 10.61 -0.60 -4.05
CA LYS A 70 9.89 0.62 -3.64
C LYS A 70 10.85 1.75 -3.35
N THR A 71 10.49 2.94 -3.80
CA THR A 71 11.21 4.18 -3.51
C THR A 71 10.27 5.23 -2.93
N VAL A 72 10.82 6.10 -2.08
CA VAL A 72 10.09 7.17 -1.40
C VAL A 72 10.92 8.44 -1.47
N ILE A 73 10.28 9.54 -1.87
CA ILE A 73 10.88 10.88 -1.84
C ILE A 73 10.05 11.74 -0.90
N LEU A 74 10.71 12.38 0.06
CA LEU A 74 10.11 13.29 1.03
C LEU A 74 10.69 14.69 0.90
N SER A 75 9.82 15.71 1.05
CA SER A 75 10.20 17.12 1.12
C SER A 75 9.35 17.84 2.16
N ARG A 76 9.83 18.98 2.67
CA ARG A 76 8.97 19.85 3.48
C ARG A 76 7.74 20.22 2.67
N SER A 77 6.56 20.15 3.28
CA SER A 77 5.33 20.51 2.58
C SER A 77 5.22 22.04 2.45
N SER A 78 4.73 22.50 1.30
CA SER A 78 4.26 23.88 1.13
C SER A 78 2.76 24.02 1.36
N ARG A 79 2.06 22.91 1.61
CA ARG A 79 0.61 22.92 1.83
C ARG A 79 0.26 23.36 3.24
N PRO A 80 -0.80 24.18 3.41
CA PRO A 80 -1.34 24.44 4.74
C PRO A 80 -1.63 23.14 5.47
N ASP A 81 -1.39 23.15 6.78
CA ASP A 81 -1.67 22.05 7.69
C ASP A 81 -0.94 20.72 7.42
N HIS A 82 0.13 20.73 6.63
CA HIS A 82 0.98 19.57 6.38
C HIS A 82 2.43 19.87 6.75
N ASP A 83 3.13 18.86 7.26
CA ASP A 83 4.54 18.97 7.65
C ASP A 83 5.47 18.48 6.52
N VAL A 84 5.08 17.40 5.83
CA VAL A 84 5.91 16.73 4.83
C VAL A 84 5.08 16.27 3.63
N ASP A 85 5.61 16.48 2.42
CA ASP A 85 5.10 15.88 1.19
C ASP A 85 5.71 14.49 1.00
N TYR A 86 4.86 13.52 0.67
CA TYR A 86 5.22 12.13 0.47
C TYR A 86 4.90 11.67 -0.95
N LEU A 87 5.95 11.36 -1.71
CA LEU A 87 5.86 10.72 -3.01
C LEU A 87 6.36 9.27 -2.97
N PHE A 88 5.52 8.36 -3.45
CA PHE A 88 5.80 6.93 -3.55
C PHE A 88 5.98 6.49 -5.01
N GLY A 89 7.06 5.76 -5.28
CA GLY A 89 7.30 5.11 -6.57
C GLY A 89 7.32 3.58 -6.42
N GLN A 90 6.42 2.90 -7.13
CA GLN A 90 6.46 1.44 -7.29
C GLN A 90 7.31 1.10 -8.51
N VAL A 91 8.52 0.59 -8.28
CA VAL A 91 9.44 0.24 -9.37
C VAL A 91 9.08 -1.15 -9.91
N SER A 92 8.84 -1.25 -11.22
CA SER A 92 8.66 -2.54 -11.89
C SER A 92 9.95 -3.35 -11.83
N ILE A 93 9.83 -4.67 -11.64
CA ILE A 93 11.00 -5.54 -11.58
C ILE A 93 11.56 -5.75 -13.00
N ASP A 94 10.67 -6.05 -13.95
CA ASP A 94 10.95 -6.53 -15.30
C ASP A 94 10.91 -5.44 -16.38
N LYS A 95 10.23 -4.32 -16.13
CA LYS A 95 10.06 -3.22 -17.10
C LYS A 95 10.77 -1.95 -16.63
N ALA A 96 11.23 -1.15 -17.59
CA ALA A 96 11.78 0.18 -17.34
C ALA A 96 10.65 1.17 -17.00
N PHE A 97 10.03 1.01 -15.83
CA PHE A 97 8.86 1.76 -15.44
C PHE A 97 8.77 1.96 -13.92
N ILE A 98 8.35 3.16 -13.51
CA ILE A 98 7.94 3.45 -12.14
C ILE A 98 6.48 3.90 -12.17
N ASP A 99 5.67 3.23 -11.36
CA ASP A 99 4.27 3.61 -11.16
C ASP A 99 4.16 4.61 -10.01
N TRP A 100 3.73 5.84 -10.35
CA TRP A 100 3.49 6.95 -9.42
C TRP A 100 2.00 7.16 -9.12
N SER A 101 1.11 6.27 -9.57
CA SER A 101 -0.36 6.48 -9.51
C SER A 101 -1.01 6.21 -8.15
N GLY A 102 -0.27 5.69 -7.18
CA GLY A 102 -0.84 5.22 -5.92
C GLY A 102 0.00 5.54 -4.70
N ASN A 103 -0.52 5.14 -3.54
CA ASN A 103 0.16 5.23 -2.25
C ASN A 103 0.67 3.84 -1.80
N CYS A 104 1.67 3.81 -0.92
CA CYS A 104 2.05 2.64 -0.16
C CYS A 104 1.76 2.81 1.34
N GLY A 105 0.57 2.36 1.76
CA GLY A 105 0.14 2.48 3.16
C GLY A 105 1.03 1.79 4.20
N ASN A 106 1.83 0.79 3.80
CA ASN A 106 2.84 0.20 4.68
C ASN A 106 4.03 1.14 4.91
N LEU A 107 4.53 1.78 3.84
CA LEU A 107 5.65 2.72 3.95
C LEU A 107 5.24 4.06 4.57
N SER A 108 3.95 4.42 4.58
CA SER A 108 3.43 5.55 5.38
C SER A 108 3.85 5.49 6.85
N ALA A 109 4.01 4.29 7.42
CA ALA A 109 4.50 4.11 8.80
C ALA A 109 5.95 4.55 9.00
N ALA A 110 6.77 4.54 7.94
CA ALA A 110 8.17 4.96 7.95
C ALA A 110 8.35 6.43 7.54
N VAL A 111 7.35 7.05 6.88
CA VAL A 111 7.41 8.46 6.46
C VAL A 111 7.50 9.40 7.65
N GLY A 112 6.66 9.23 8.67
CA GLY A 112 6.71 10.04 9.90
C GLY A 112 8.08 9.96 10.58
N PRO A 113 8.56 8.75 10.95
CA PRO A 113 9.91 8.52 11.45
C PRO A 113 11.02 9.16 10.60
N PHE A 114 11.01 8.95 9.29
CA PHE A 114 12.02 9.53 8.40
C PHE A 114 11.98 11.06 8.46
N ALA A 115 10.79 11.66 8.37
CA ALA A 115 10.63 13.12 8.33
C ALA A 115 11.14 13.78 9.62
N LEU A 116 10.90 13.15 10.76
CA LEU A 116 11.41 13.60 12.06
C LEU A 116 12.94 13.50 12.13
N SER A 117 13.50 12.32 11.85
CA SER A 117 14.96 12.08 11.93
C SER A 117 15.77 12.88 10.92
N ASN A 118 15.16 13.29 9.80
CA ASN A 118 15.84 14.00 8.71
C ASN A 118 15.53 15.51 8.67
N GLY A 119 14.90 16.04 9.72
CA GLY A 119 14.66 17.48 9.88
C GLY A 119 13.72 18.06 8.82
N LEU A 120 12.67 17.31 8.44
CA LEU A 120 11.61 17.78 7.54
C LEU A 120 10.39 18.32 8.30
N VAL A 121 10.27 18.01 9.60
CA VAL A 121 9.22 18.55 10.48
C VAL A 121 9.74 19.79 11.22
N ASP A 122 8.85 20.72 11.57
CA ASP A 122 9.17 21.84 12.47
C ASP A 122 9.57 21.31 13.87
N ALA A 123 10.72 21.74 14.37
CA ALA A 123 11.25 21.30 15.66
C ALA A 123 10.31 21.61 16.84
N SER A 124 9.50 22.66 16.76
CA SER A 124 8.50 23.00 17.78
C SER A 124 7.39 21.95 17.92
N ARG A 125 7.21 21.08 16.91
CA ARG A 125 6.25 19.97 16.91
C ARG A 125 6.85 18.65 17.39
N VAL A 126 8.15 18.62 17.69
CA VAL A 126 8.85 17.42 18.14
C VAL A 126 9.05 17.50 19.65
N PRO A 127 8.30 16.73 20.47
CA PRO A 127 8.50 16.73 21.91
C PRO A 127 9.85 16.09 22.28
N HIS A 128 10.35 16.35 23.50
CA HIS A 128 11.51 15.62 24.02
C HIS A 128 11.15 14.16 24.30
N ASP A 129 9.98 13.90 24.89
CA ASP A 129 9.42 12.57 25.10
C ASP A 129 7.92 12.60 24.83
N GLY A 130 7.34 11.52 24.32
CA GLY A 130 5.91 11.39 24.09
C GLY A 130 5.56 11.02 22.66
N MET A 131 4.56 11.68 22.08
CA MET A 131 4.05 11.39 20.73
C MET A 131 4.17 12.62 19.83
N ALA A 132 4.85 12.48 18.70
CA ALA A 132 4.86 13.47 17.64
C ALA A 132 3.76 13.16 16.61
N THR A 133 2.88 14.13 16.35
CA THR A 133 1.89 14.05 15.27
C THR A 133 2.46 14.63 13.99
N VAL A 134 2.78 13.76 13.02
CA VAL A 134 3.28 14.17 11.69
C VAL A 134 2.12 14.16 10.69
N ARG A 135 1.89 15.31 10.06
CA ARG A 135 0.85 15.51 9.04
C ARG A 135 1.47 15.36 7.66
N ILE A 136 1.13 14.27 6.99
CA ILE A 136 1.75 13.86 5.74
C ILE A 136 0.80 14.18 4.60
N TRP A 137 1.25 14.97 3.63
CA TRP A 137 0.57 15.15 2.36
C TRP A 137 0.99 14.04 1.41
N GLN A 138 0.08 13.11 1.10
CA GLN A 138 0.34 12.05 0.13
C GLN A 138 0.20 12.64 -1.28
N ALA A 139 1.32 12.93 -1.93
CA ALA A 139 1.38 13.68 -3.17
C ALA A 139 0.94 12.90 -4.42
N ASN A 140 0.95 11.57 -4.39
CA ASN A 140 0.47 10.73 -5.49
C ASN A 140 -1.06 10.81 -5.64
N ILE A 141 -1.79 10.83 -4.52
CA ILE A 141 -3.25 10.71 -4.50
C ILE A 141 -3.96 11.96 -3.94
N GLY A 142 -3.20 12.95 -3.49
CA GLY A 142 -3.72 14.19 -2.94
C GLY A 142 -4.51 14.02 -1.64
N LYS A 143 -3.99 13.26 -0.68
CA LYS A 143 -4.70 12.96 0.58
C LYS A 143 -3.84 13.15 1.83
N THR A 144 -4.48 13.47 2.94
CA THR A 144 -3.82 13.60 4.24
C THR A 144 -3.68 12.26 4.93
N ILE A 145 -2.48 12.00 5.46
CA ILE A 145 -2.20 10.88 6.36
C ILE A 145 -1.61 11.45 7.64
N ILE A 146 -2.12 11.03 8.80
CA ILE A 146 -1.56 11.39 10.10
C ILE A 146 -0.77 10.19 10.63
N ALA A 147 0.48 10.44 11.04
CA ALA A 147 1.29 9.45 11.73
C ALA A 147 1.54 9.91 13.18
N GLN A 148 1.18 9.06 14.14
CA GLN A 148 1.52 9.23 15.54
C GLN A 148 2.82 8.47 15.80
N VAL A 149 3.92 9.21 15.94
CA VAL A 149 5.27 8.65 16.07
C VAL A 149 5.78 8.82 17.49
N PRO A 150 6.11 7.74 18.21
CA PRO A 150 6.64 7.84 19.56
C PRO A 150 8.06 8.43 19.55
N ILE A 151 8.33 9.33 20.49
CA ILE A 151 9.59 10.04 20.67
C ILE A 151 10.14 9.77 22.07
N THR A 152 11.45 9.58 22.17
CA THR A 152 12.17 9.41 23.42
C THR A 152 13.53 10.11 23.31
N ASN A 153 13.87 10.95 24.29
CA ASN A 153 15.08 11.77 24.29
C ASN A 153 15.30 12.59 23.00
N GLY A 154 14.22 13.16 22.45
CA GLY A 154 14.23 13.98 21.24
C GLY A 154 14.44 13.20 19.94
N ALA A 155 14.46 11.87 19.98
CA ALA A 155 14.63 10.99 18.82
C ALA A 155 13.45 10.04 18.65
N VAL A 156 13.25 9.53 17.44
CA VAL A 156 12.21 8.54 17.15
C VAL A 156 12.46 7.27 17.97
N GLN A 157 11.44 6.82 18.71
CA GLN A 157 11.45 5.54 19.41
C GLN A 157 11.12 4.43 18.39
N GLU A 158 12.14 3.73 17.89
CA GLU A 158 11.95 2.67 16.88
C GLU A 158 11.68 1.29 17.50
N THR A 159 12.25 1.01 18.67
CA THR A 159 12.12 -0.29 19.34
C THR A 159 10.89 -0.34 20.24
N GLY A 160 10.36 -1.54 20.48
CA GLY A 160 9.14 -1.73 21.27
C GLY A 160 8.70 -3.19 21.23
N ASP A 161 7.53 -3.45 21.79
CA ASP A 161 6.91 -4.77 21.92
C ASP A 161 5.68 -4.96 21.01
N PHE A 162 5.35 -3.97 20.16
CA PHE A 162 4.25 -4.09 19.21
C PHE A 162 4.61 -5.09 18.11
N GLU A 163 3.82 -6.16 18.04
CA GLU A 163 3.90 -7.18 17.00
C GLU A 163 2.96 -6.85 15.83
N LEU A 164 3.44 -7.12 14.62
CA LEU A 164 2.68 -7.00 13.38
C LEU A 164 2.85 -8.29 12.59
N ASP A 165 1.77 -9.04 12.39
CA ASP A 165 1.81 -10.29 11.62
C ASP A 165 2.38 -10.03 10.20
N GLY A 166 3.46 -10.73 9.83
CA GLY A 166 4.26 -10.47 8.63
C GLY A 166 5.54 -9.66 8.87
N VAL A 167 5.77 -9.16 10.09
CA VAL A 167 7.03 -8.59 10.55
C VAL A 167 7.64 -9.53 11.59
N THR A 168 8.91 -9.91 11.39
CA THR A 168 9.57 -10.94 12.20
C THR A 168 9.83 -10.54 13.64
N PHE A 169 10.11 -9.25 13.90
CA PHE A 169 10.52 -8.76 15.22
C PHE A 169 9.63 -7.59 15.64
N PRO A 170 9.31 -7.47 16.95
CA PRO A 170 8.53 -6.36 17.45
C PRO A 170 9.29 -5.04 17.34
N ALA A 171 8.54 -3.94 17.36
CA ALA A 171 9.04 -2.57 17.26
C ALA A 171 8.06 -1.63 17.96
N ALA A 172 8.32 -0.32 17.95
CA ALA A 172 7.34 0.64 18.46
C ALA A 172 6.08 0.69 17.56
N GLU A 173 4.92 0.87 18.17
CA GLU A 173 3.68 1.11 17.44
C GLU A 173 3.70 2.51 16.80
N VAL A 174 3.34 2.58 15.53
CA VAL A 174 3.04 3.82 14.81
C VAL A 174 1.59 3.73 14.35
N GLN A 175 0.75 4.57 14.93
CA GLN A 175 -0.67 4.65 14.56
C GLN A 175 -0.82 5.56 13.35
N LEU A 176 -1.53 5.06 12.33
CA LEU A 176 -1.78 5.77 11.09
C LEU A 176 -3.27 6.07 10.94
N GLU A 177 -3.55 7.28 10.47
CA GLU A 177 -4.88 7.75 10.15
C GLU A 177 -4.91 8.23 8.71
N PHE A 178 -5.73 7.60 7.89
CA PHE A 178 -5.98 8.00 6.51
C PHE A 178 -7.26 8.83 6.52
N MET A 179 -7.10 10.14 6.32
CA MET A 179 -8.20 11.10 6.40
C MET A 179 -8.93 11.15 5.06
N ASP A 180 -10.26 11.17 5.12
CA ASP A 180 -11.15 11.20 3.96
C ASP A 180 -10.66 10.28 2.83
N PRO A 181 -10.47 8.96 3.10
CA PRO A 181 -9.74 8.07 2.21
C PRO A 181 -10.47 7.78 0.90
N ALA A 182 -11.75 8.17 0.77
CA ALA A 182 -12.47 8.16 -0.50
C ALA A 182 -11.80 9.11 -1.49
N ALA A 183 -11.68 8.76 -2.77
CA ALA A 183 -11.08 9.65 -3.75
C ALA A 183 -11.89 10.94 -3.92
N ASP A 184 -11.22 12.09 -3.94
CA ASP A 184 -11.78 13.37 -4.40
C ASP A 184 -11.00 13.76 -5.66
N GLU A 185 -11.66 14.22 -6.73
CA GLU A 185 -10.98 14.92 -7.83
C GLU A 185 -11.72 16.22 -8.17
N ASP A 186 -10.93 17.28 -8.35
CA ASP A 186 -11.27 18.54 -9.01
C ASP A 186 -11.73 18.28 -10.46
N GLY A 187 -12.99 17.88 -10.65
CA GLY A 187 -13.66 17.86 -11.95
C GLY A 187 -14.01 16.48 -12.54
N ALA A 188 -13.66 15.37 -11.89
CA ALA A 188 -14.04 14.01 -12.30
C ALA A 188 -14.44 13.12 -11.10
N GLY A 189 -15.29 13.66 -10.22
CA GLY A 189 -15.74 13.06 -8.95
C GLY A 189 -15.91 11.54 -8.95
N GLY A 190 -14.85 10.84 -8.54
CA GLY A 190 -14.88 9.40 -8.35
C GLY A 190 -15.52 9.07 -7.00
N SER A 191 -16.83 8.76 -7.01
CA SER A 191 -17.55 8.22 -5.86
C SER A 191 -16.76 7.10 -5.16
N MET A 192 -16.87 7.01 -3.83
CA MET A 192 -16.32 5.88 -3.05
C MET A 192 -16.73 4.52 -3.65
N PHE A 193 -17.93 4.46 -4.23
CA PHE A 193 -18.36 3.36 -5.10
C PHE A 193 -18.51 3.92 -6.52
N PRO A 194 -17.49 3.79 -7.39
CA PRO A 194 -17.49 4.39 -8.72
C PRO A 194 -18.66 3.94 -9.61
N THR A 195 -19.26 2.79 -9.29
CA THR A 195 -20.41 2.24 -10.00
C THR A 195 -21.76 2.75 -9.48
N GLY A 196 -21.78 3.44 -8.34
CA GLY A 196 -22.97 3.80 -7.58
C GLY A 196 -23.54 2.67 -6.71
N ASN A 197 -22.99 1.46 -6.77
CA ASN A 197 -23.52 0.28 -6.09
C ASN A 197 -22.55 -0.24 -5.02
N LEU A 198 -23.10 -0.76 -3.90
CA LEU A 198 -22.29 -1.47 -2.90
C LEU A 198 -21.79 -2.84 -3.42
N VAL A 199 -22.59 -3.47 -4.28
CA VAL A 199 -22.29 -4.74 -4.96
C VAL A 199 -22.83 -4.67 -6.38
N ASP A 200 -21.98 -4.99 -7.35
CA ASP A 200 -22.31 -5.12 -8.77
C ASP A 200 -22.26 -6.57 -9.23
N ASP A 201 -22.92 -6.84 -10.36
CA ASP A 201 -22.67 -8.02 -11.19
C ASP A 201 -21.56 -7.69 -12.20
N LEU A 202 -20.35 -8.19 -11.93
CA LEU A 202 -19.19 -8.02 -12.80
C LEU A 202 -19.12 -9.17 -13.82
N ASN A 203 -19.46 -8.89 -15.07
CA ASN A 203 -19.32 -9.86 -16.15
C ASN A 203 -17.85 -9.97 -16.60
N VAL A 204 -17.27 -11.16 -16.46
CA VAL A 204 -15.89 -11.44 -16.85
C VAL A 204 -15.86 -12.57 -17.89
N PRO A 205 -15.64 -12.26 -19.18
CA PRO A 205 -15.59 -13.24 -20.26
C PRO A 205 -14.65 -14.42 -19.95
N GLY A 206 -15.13 -15.64 -20.17
CA GLY A 206 -14.38 -16.87 -19.88
C GLY A 206 -14.38 -17.32 -18.41
N ILE A 207 -14.92 -16.50 -17.50
CA ILE A 207 -15.07 -16.84 -16.07
C ILE A 207 -16.55 -16.90 -15.69
N GLY A 208 -17.32 -15.88 -16.06
CA GLY A 208 -18.74 -15.74 -15.73
C GLY A 208 -19.05 -14.40 -15.06
N THR A 209 -20.26 -14.30 -14.51
CA THR A 209 -20.68 -13.13 -13.73
C THR A 209 -20.35 -13.33 -12.26
N LEU A 210 -19.60 -12.39 -11.68
CA LEU A 210 -19.19 -12.42 -10.27
C LEU A 210 -19.88 -11.29 -9.51
N LYS A 211 -20.33 -11.55 -8.29
CA LYS A 211 -20.65 -10.45 -7.37
C LYS A 211 -19.35 -9.74 -7.00
N ALA A 212 -19.35 -8.42 -7.10
CA ALA A 212 -18.16 -7.62 -6.81
C ALA A 212 -18.51 -6.32 -6.06
N THR A 213 -17.78 -6.02 -4.98
CA THR A 213 -17.70 -4.66 -4.44
C THR A 213 -16.52 -3.96 -5.07
N MET A 214 -16.75 -2.83 -5.73
CA MET A 214 -15.70 -1.98 -6.30
C MET A 214 -15.65 -0.68 -5.53
N ILE A 215 -14.62 -0.50 -4.70
CA ILE A 215 -14.48 0.64 -3.81
C ILE A 215 -13.21 1.44 -4.12
N ASN A 216 -13.29 2.75 -4.02
CA ASN A 216 -12.16 3.67 -4.14
C ASN A 216 -11.89 4.36 -2.80
N ALA A 217 -11.36 3.60 -1.84
CA ALA A 217 -10.98 4.09 -0.51
C ALA A 217 -9.55 3.62 -0.18
N GLY A 218 -8.61 4.56 -0.01
CA GLY A 218 -7.18 4.29 0.17
C GLY A 218 -6.47 3.83 -1.11
N ILE A 219 -7.04 2.87 -1.85
CA ILE A 219 -6.68 2.51 -3.23
C ILE A 219 -7.88 1.86 -3.91
N PRO A 220 -8.12 2.09 -5.23
CA PRO A 220 -9.15 1.38 -5.95
C PRO A 220 -9.00 -0.14 -5.81
N THR A 221 -10.02 -0.82 -5.30
CA THR A 221 -9.98 -2.25 -4.96
C THR A 221 -11.28 -2.94 -5.38
N ILE A 222 -11.13 -4.07 -6.07
CA ILE A 222 -12.20 -4.99 -6.45
C ILE A 222 -12.20 -6.13 -5.44
N PHE A 223 -13.30 -6.32 -4.72
CA PHE A 223 -13.53 -7.46 -3.83
C PHE A 223 -14.53 -8.41 -4.46
N VAL A 224 -14.21 -9.69 -4.53
CA VAL A 224 -15.12 -10.78 -4.94
C VAL A 224 -15.20 -11.84 -3.84
N ASN A 225 -16.23 -12.68 -3.83
CA ASN A 225 -16.26 -13.80 -2.88
C ASN A 225 -15.28 -14.89 -3.30
N ALA A 226 -14.61 -15.51 -2.33
CA ALA A 226 -13.69 -16.62 -2.59
C ALA A 226 -14.42 -17.81 -3.27
N GLU A 227 -15.63 -18.13 -2.81
CA GLU A 227 -16.41 -19.26 -3.32
C GLU A 227 -16.78 -19.09 -4.81
N ASP A 228 -17.12 -17.87 -5.23
CA ASP A 228 -17.50 -17.56 -6.63
C ASP A 228 -16.33 -17.77 -7.61
N ILE A 229 -15.09 -17.76 -7.10
CA ILE A 229 -13.89 -18.00 -7.90
C ILE A 229 -13.18 -19.32 -7.55
N GLY A 230 -13.81 -20.20 -6.76
CA GLY A 230 -13.34 -21.54 -6.46
C GLY A 230 -12.27 -21.62 -5.37
N TYR A 231 -12.23 -20.65 -4.46
CA TYR A 231 -11.30 -20.59 -3.33
C TYR A 231 -12.03 -20.59 -1.99
N THR A 232 -11.28 -20.88 -0.93
CA THR A 232 -11.76 -20.91 0.46
C THR A 232 -11.54 -19.59 1.19
N GLY A 233 -10.59 -18.76 0.73
CA GLY A 233 -10.11 -17.58 1.43
C GLY A 233 -8.92 -17.85 2.37
N THR A 234 -8.50 -19.11 2.52
CA THR A 234 -7.38 -19.51 3.39
C THR A 234 -6.05 -19.68 2.66
N GLU A 235 -6.03 -19.56 1.33
CA GLU A 235 -4.88 -19.86 0.47
C GLU A 235 -3.61 -19.09 0.86
N LEU A 236 -2.45 -19.77 0.79
CA LEU A 236 -1.12 -19.15 0.92
C LEU A 236 -0.51 -18.89 -0.46
N GLN A 237 0.65 -18.24 -0.49
CA GLN A 237 1.31 -17.83 -1.75
C GLN A 237 1.55 -18.99 -2.70
N ASP A 238 2.00 -20.14 -2.21
CA ASP A 238 2.35 -21.29 -3.07
C ASP A 238 1.13 -21.88 -3.80
N ALA A 239 -0.07 -21.72 -3.24
CA ALA A 239 -1.31 -22.19 -3.86
C ALA A 239 -1.73 -21.36 -5.09
N ILE A 240 -1.23 -20.12 -5.24
CA ILE A 240 -1.67 -19.18 -6.28
C ILE A 240 -0.49 -18.73 -7.15
N ASN A 241 0.65 -18.38 -6.55
CA ASN A 241 1.78 -17.76 -7.25
C ASN A 241 2.53 -18.71 -8.19
N GLY A 242 2.36 -20.01 -8.00
CA GLY A 242 2.88 -21.09 -8.85
C GLY A 242 1.92 -21.55 -9.95
N ASP A 243 0.69 -21.04 -10.00
CA ASP A 243 -0.31 -21.41 -11.00
C ASP A 243 -0.56 -20.25 -12.00
N PRO A 244 0.04 -20.30 -13.22
CA PRO A 244 -0.16 -19.28 -14.24
C PRO A 244 -1.63 -19.09 -14.63
N LYS A 245 -2.47 -20.14 -14.55
CA LYS A 245 -3.90 -20.05 -14.88
C LYS A 245 -4.65 -19.26 -13.82
N ALA A 246 -4.34 -19.48 -12.53
CA ALA A 246 -4.88 -18.67 -11.45
C ALA A 246 -4.48 -17.20 -11.58
N LEU A 247 -3.20 -16.93 -11.87
CA LEU A 247 -2.71 -15.55 -12.05
C LEU A 247 -3.39 -14.85 -13.24
N ALA A 248 -3.52 -15.55 -14.37
CA ALA A 248 -4.25 -15.02 -15.53
C ALA A 248 -5.73 -14.75 -15.20
N LYS A 249 -6.41 -15.66 -14.49
CA LYS A 249 -7.79 -15.49 -14.03
C LYS A 249 -7.95 -14.21 -13.21
N PHE A 250 -7.08 -13.97 -12.23
CA PHE A 250 -7.13 -12.76 -11.41
C PHE A 250 -6.84 -11.48 -12.20
N GLU A 251 -5.90 -11.53 -13.16
CA GLU A 251 -5.63 -10.38 -14.02
C GLU A 251 -6.83 -10.04 -14.92
N THR A 252 -7.52 -11.05 -15.47
CA THR A 252 -8.74 -10.83 -16.24
C THR A 252 -9.84 -10.19 -15.38
N ILE A 253 -10.08 -10.69 -14.15
CA ILE A 253 -11.04 -10.08 -13.21
C ILE A 253 -10.65 -8.62 -12.92
N ARG A 254 -9.36 -8.38 -12.63
CA ARG A 254 -8.86 -7.04 -12.31
C ARG A 254 -9.06 -6.06 -13.47
N ALA A 255 -8.71 -6.46 -14.69
CA ALA A 255 -8.83 -5.62 -15.87
C ALA A 255 -10.29 -5.26 -16.17
N HIS A 256 -11.20 -6.24 -16.09
CA HIS A 256 -12.64 -5.99 -16.28
C HIS A 256 -13.24 -5.11 -15.17
N GLY A 257 -12.82 -5.30 -13.92
CA GLY A 257 -13.19 -4.39 -12.83
C GLY A 257 -12.65 -2.98 -13.04
N ALA A 258 -11.43 -2.83 -13.56
CA ALA A 258 -10.85 -1.51 -13.87
C ALA A 258 -11.67 -0.75 -14.92
N VAL A 259 -12.11 -1.43 -15.99
CA VAL A 259 -13.04 -0.86 -16.99
C VAL A 259 -14.36 -0.48 -16.32
N ARG A 260 -14.94 -1.39 -15.52
CA ARG A 260 -16.23 -1.17 -14.85
C ARG A 260 -16.22 -0.01 -13.85
N MET A 261 -15.08 0.23 -13.21
CA MET A 261 -14.81 1.37 -12.32
C MET A 261 -14.51 2.68 -13.06
N GLY A 262 -14.36 2.66 -14.38
CA GLY A 262 -14.00 3.84 -15.18
C GLY A 262 -12.53 4.27 -15.04
N LEU A 263 -11.65 3.40 -14.53
CA LEU A 263 -10.22 3.70 -14.34
C LEU A 263 -9.40 3.57 -15.63
N ILE A 264 -9.93 2.82 -16.59
CA ILE A 264 -9.41 2.63 -17.95
C ILE A 264 -10.59 2.55 -18.90
N THR A 265 -10.41 2.96 -20.16
CA THR A 265 -11.49 2.94 -21.17
C THR A 265 -11.51 1.65 -21.97
N HIS A 266 -10.33 1.07 -22.20
CA HIS A 266 -10.15 -0.18 -22.95
C HIS A 266 -9.35 -1.19 -22.12
N ILE A 267 -9.67 -2.48 -22.30
CA ILE A 267 -9.09 -3.57 -21.49
C ILE A 267 -7.56 -3.66 -21.61
N ASP A 268 -7.02 -3.34 -22.79
CA ASP A 268 -5.58 -3.43 -23.07
C ASP A 268 -4.74 -2.43 -22.25
N GLU A 269 -5.34 -1.33 -21.79
CA GLU A 269 -4.67 -0.35 -20.93
C GLU A 269 -4.25 -0.98 -19.59
N ALA A 270 -4.93 -2.04 -19.16
CA ALA A 270 -4.63 -2.76 -17.93
C ALA A 270 -3.17 -3.28 -17.90
N ALA A 271 -2.59 -3.64 -19.05
CA ALA A 271 -1.22 -4.13 -19.17
C ALA A 271 -0.16 -3.07 -18.80
N GLN A 272 -0.49 -1.79 -18.98
CA GLN A 272 0.34 -0.65 -18.63
C GLN A 272 -0.01 -0.09 -17.23
N ARG A 273 -1.21 -0.38 -16.73
CA ARG A 273 -1.70 0.02 -15.39
C ARG A 273 -1.82 -1.16 -14.44
N GLN A 274 -0.67 -1.69 -14.00
CA GLN A 274 -0.61 -2.88 -13.14
C GLN A 274 -0.76 -2.57 -11.64
N HIS A 275 -0.54 -1.32 -11.22
CA HIS A 275 -0.62 -0.97 -9.79
C HIS A 275 -2.06 -0.79 -9.31
N THR A 276 -2.97 -0.23 -10.10
CA THR A 276 -4.36 0.03 -9.73
C THR A 276 -5.34 -0.40 -10.83
N PRO A 277 -6.55 -0.89 -10.50
CA PRO A 277 -7.02 -1.26 -9.15
C PRO A 277 -6.32 -2.51 -8.63
N LYS A 278 -6.48 -2.79 -7.32
CA LYS A 278 -6.17 -4.09 -6.73
C LYS A 278 -7.33 -5.05 -6.92
N VAL A 279 -7.05 -6.34 -6.93
CA VAL A 279 -8.06 -7.41 -6.86
C VAL A 279 -7.83 -8.22 -5.60
N ALA A 280 -8.90 -8.44 -4.86
CA ALA A 280 -8.92 -9.19 -3.62
C ALA A 280 -10.15 -10.09 -3.56
N PHE A 281 -10.05 -11.17 -2.80
CA PHE A 281 -11.18 -12.06 -2.53
C PHE A 281 -11.39 -12.23 -1.02
N VAL A 282 -12.65 -12.35 -0.65
CA VAL A 282 -13.11 -12.38 0.74
C VAL A 282 -13.87 -13.66 1.05
N ALA A 283 -13.78 -14.10 2.31
CA ALA A 283 -14.57 -15.22 2.81
C ALA A 283 -14.94 -14.99 4.28
N LYS A 284 -15.93 -15.75 4.75
CA LYS A 284 -16.27 -15.81 6.18
C LYS A 284 -15.07 -16.32 7.00
N PRO A 285 -15.02 -16.06 8.32
CA PRO A 285 -14.00 -16.60 9.20
C PRO A 285 -13.84 -18.12 9.06
N ALA A 286 -12.60 -18.56 8.84
CA ALA A 286 -12.22 -19.96 8.93
C ALA A 286 -10.82 -20.06 9.53
N ALA A 287 -10.56 -21.14 10.27
CA ALA A 287 -9.25 -21.41 10.83
C ALA A 287 -8.26 -21.78 9.71
N TYR A 288 -7.02 -21.34 9.82
CA TYR A 288 -5.95 -21.68 8.87
C TYR A 288 -4.58 -21.58 9.53
N LEU A 289 -3.59 -22.23 8.92
CA LEU A 289 -2.19 -22.09 9.30
C LEU A 289 -1.58 -20.93 8.49
N ALA A 290 -1.11 -19.89 9.17
CA ALA A 290 -0.44 -18.76 8.52
C ALA A 290 0.93 -19.18 7.97
N SER A 291 1.51 -18.37 7.08
CA SER A 291 2.82 -18.61 6.47
C SER A 291 3.98 -18.70 7.48
N SER A 292 3.79 -18.16 8.68
CA SER A 292 4.74 -18.26 9.80
C SER A 292 4.62 -19.57 10.60
N GLY A 293 3.64 -20.41 10.31
CA GLY A 293 3.28 -21.57 11.13
C GLY A 293 2.36 -21.25 12.32
N LYS A 294 1.96 -19.98 12.49
CA LYS A 294 0.98 -19.57 13.51
C LYS A 294 -0.42 -20.08 13.14
N GLN A 295 -1.07 -20.78 14.07
CA GLN A 295 -2.47 -21.15 13.92
C GLN A 295 -3.34 -19.90 14.10
N ILE A 296 -4.19 -19.61 13.13
CA ILE A 296 -5.23 -18.58 13.25
C ILE A 296 -6.55 -19.29 13.47
N HIS A 297 -7.25 -18.96 14.55
CA HIS A 297 -8.57 -19.52 14.82
C HIS A 297 -9.65 -18.66 14.17
N ALA A 298 -10.75 -19.29 13.74
CA ALA A 298 -11.88 -18.57 13.16
C ALA A 298 -12.46 -17.52 14.12
N ALA A 299 -12.40 -17.76 15.43
CA ALA A 299 -12.86 -16.82 16.45
C ALA A 299 -11.95 -15.58 16.62
N ASP A 300 -10.71 -15.63 16.12
CA ASP A 300 -9.75 -14.52 16.21
C ASP A 300 -9.91 -13.53 15.06
N ILE A 301 -10.79 -13.77 14.10
CA ILE A 301 -10.95 -12.95 12.90
C ILE A 301 -12.42 -12.74 12.57
N ASP A 302 -12.73 -11.56 12.03
CA ASP A 302 -14.07 -11.22 11.53
C ASP A 302 -14.29 -11.73 10.10
N LEU A 303 -13.23 -11.86 9.31
CA LEU A 303 -13.27 -12.33 7.91
C LEU A 303 -11.89 -12.77 7.42
N LEU A 304 -11.86 -13.43 6.28
CA LEU A 304 -10.63 -13.71 5.53
C LEU A 304 -10.52 -12.79 4.33
N VAL A 305 -9.32 -12.26 4.07
CA VAL A 305 -9.02 -11.50 2.86
C VAL A 305 -7.68 -11.92 2.26
N ARG A 306 -7.67 -12.08 0.95
CA ARG A 306 -6.48 -12.35 0.14
C ARG A 306 -6.44 -11.35 -1.00
N ALA A 307 -5.30 -10.71 -1.23
CA ALA A 307 -5.18 -9.66 -2.23
C ALA A 307 -3.95 -9.87 -3.11
N LEU A 308 -4.08 -9.51 -4.39
CA LEU A 308 -2.99 -9.56 -5.34
C LEU A 308 -2.41 -8.15 -5.57
N SER A 309 -1.10 -8.09 -5.79
CA SER A 309 -0.40 -6.88 -6.20
C SER A 309 0.69 -7.22 -7.19
N MET A 310 0.72 -6.52 -8.33
CA MET A 310 1.65 -6.79 -9.43
C MET A 310 1.57 -8.24 -9.90
N GLY A 311 0.34 -8.75 -10.12
CA GLY A 311 0.10 -10.09 -10.64
C GLY A 311 0.43 -11.26 -9.72
N LYS A 312 0.68 -11.03 -8.42
CA LYS A 312 0.99 -12.08 -7.43
C LYS A 312 0.20 -11.90 -6.15
N LEU A 313 -0.13 -13.00 -5.48
CA LEU A 313 -0.69 -13.00 -4.12
C LEU A 313 0.30 -12.35 -3.17
N HIS A 314 -0.16 -11.33 -2.46
CA HIS A 314 0.63 -10.61 -1.49
C HIS A 314 0.82 -11.45 -0.22
N HIS A 315 2.04 -11.47 0.33
CA HIS A 315 2.39 -12.30 1.48
C HIS A 315 1.61 -11.98 2.78
N ALA A 316 1.28 -10.71 3.00
CA ALA A 316 0.46 -10.22 4.11
C ALA A 316 -0.71 -9.40 3.56
N MET A 317 -0.78 -8.09 3.81
CA MET A 317 -1.70 -7.18 3.14
C MET A 317 -1.05 -5.84 2.80
N MET A 318 -1.42 -5.24 1.67
CA MET A 318 -1.01 -3.88 1.33
C MET A 318 -1.73 -2.90 2.26
N GLY A 319 -1.02 -1.93 2.87
CA GLY A 319 -1.63 -0.96 3.78
C GLY A 319 -2.83 -0.22 3.18
N THR A 320 -2.76 0.20 1.92
CA THR A 320 -3.89 0.84 1.23
C THR A 320 -5.08 -0.09 0.97
N ALA A 321 -4.83 -1.37 0.69
CA ALA A 321 -5.92 -2.36 0.60
C ALA A 321 -6.52 -2.64 1.99
N ALA A 322 -5.74 -2.54 3.07
CA ALA A 322 -6.25 -2.62 4.43
C ALA A 322 -7.20 -1.44 4.75
N VAL A 323 -6.91 -0.22 4.24
CA VAL A 323 -7.87 0.91 4.27
C VAL A 323 -9.15 0.55 3.52
N ALA A 324 -9.04 0.02 2.30
CA ALA A 324 -10.20 -0.38 1.50
C ALA A 324 -11.06 -1.45 2.21
N ILE A 325 -10.43 -2.43 2.87
CA ILE A 325 -11.10 -3.45 3.69
C ILE A 325 -11.85 -2.80 4.85
N GLY A 326 -11.19 -1.91 5.61
CA GLY A 326 -11.82 -1.23 6.74
C GLY A 326 -13.02 -0.38 6.30
N ALA A 327 -12.85 0.42 5.24
CA ALA A 327 -13.89 1.25 4.66
C ALA A 327 -15.09 0.41 4.17
N ALA A 328 -14.83 -0.65 3.39
CA ALA A 328 -15.90 -1.52 2.89
C ALA A 328 -16.59 -2.27 4.03
N ALA A 329 -15.85 -2.77 5.03
CA ALA A 329 -16.41 -3.46 6.19
C ALA A 329 -17.33 -2.56 7.04
N ALA A 330 -17.03 -1.27 7.11
CA ALA A 330 -17.83 -0.29 7.86
C ALA A 330 -19.16 0.07 7.19
N ILE A 331 -19.35 -0.31 5.91
CA ILE A 331 -20.53 0.02 5.12
C ILE A 331 -21.40 -1.23 4.97
N PRO A 332 -22.56 -1.31 5.66
CA PRO A 332 -23.45 -2.46 5.59
C PRO A 332 -23.88 -2.76 4.14
N GLY A 333 -23.69 -4.01 3.70
CA GLY A 333 -24.13 -4.49 2.40
C GLY A 333 -23.03 -4.65 1.34
N THR A 334 -21.81 -4.17 1.59
CA THR A 334 -20.66 -4.56 0.74
C THR A 334 -20.31 -6.04 0.95
N LEU A 335 -19.62 -6.68 -0.02
CA LEU A 335 -19.16 -8.06 0.15
C LEU A 335 -18.22 -8.23 1.34
N VAL A 336 -17.40 -7.21 1.63
CA VAL A 336 -16.49 -7.23 2.80
C VAL A 336 -17.29 -7.19 4.11
N SER A 337 -18.30 -6.31 4.20
CA SER A 337 -19.20 -6.25 5.36
C SER A 337 -19.96 -7.57 5.54
N LEU A 338 -20.50 -8.14 4.46
CA LEU A 338 -21.23 -9.41 4.49
C LEU A 338 -20.33 -10.60 4.89
N ALA A 339 -19.10 -10.67 4.38
CA ALA A 339 -18.12 -11.68 4.79
C ALA A 339 -17.77 -11.56 6.28
N ALA A 340 -17.80 -10.35 6.82
CA ALA A 340 -17.66 -10.07 8.25
C ALA A 340 -18.95 -10.31 9.07
N GLY A 341 -20.02 -10.84 8.47
CA GLY A 341 -21.29 -11.10 9.16
C GLY A 341 -22.33 -9.97 9.09
N GLY A 342 -22.05 -8.90 8.35
CA GLY A 342 -22.94 -7.76 8.13
C GLY A 342 -23.00 -6.77 9.31
N GLY A 343 -23.96 -5.85 9.22
CA GLY A 343 -24.17 -4.79 10.22
C GLY A 343 -23.15 -3.65 10.17
N GLU A 344 -23.31 -2.69 11.09
CA GLU A 344 -22.36 -1.59 11.27
C GLU A 344 -21.11 -2.06 12.01
N ARG A 345 -19.93 -1.70 11.50
CA ARG A 345 -18.63 -2.10 12.07
C ARG A 345 -17.63 -0.96 12.02
N ASN A 346 -17.18 -0.50 13.19
CA ASN A 346 -16.13 0.53 13.26
C ASN A 346 -14.72 -0.03 13.14
N ALA A 347 -14.56 -1.34 13.28
CA ALA A 347 -13.31 -2.05 13.05
C ALA A 347 -13.56 -3.52 12.70
N VAL A 348 -12.62 -4.09 11.95
CA VAL A 348 -12.54 -5.52 11.66
C VAL A 348 -11.11 -6.00 11.82
N ARG A 349 -10.96 -7.24 12.27
CA ARG A 349 -9.72 -7.99 12.25
C ARG A 349 -9.83 -9.05 11.15
N PHE A 350 -9.11 -8.89 10.06
CA PHE A 350 -9.13 -9.86 8.98
C PHE A 350 -7.90 -10.78 9.01
N GLY A 351 -8.09 -12.03 8.61
CA GLY A 351 -6.99 -12.97 8.36
C GLY A 351 -6.42 -12.82 6.95
N HIS A 352 -5.11 -12.60 6.84
CA HIS A 352 -4.30 -12.58 5.62
C HIS A 352 -3.23 -13.70 5.66
N PRO A 353 -2.45 -13.98 4.60
CA PRO A 353 -1.60 -15.19 4.58
C PRO A 353 -0.58 -15.26 5.73
N SER A 354 0.00 -14.13 6.16
CA SER A 354 0.93 -14.10 7.31
C SER A 354 0.30 -14.00 8.71
N GLY A 355 -1.03 -13.94 8.86
CA GLY A 355 -1.69 -13.78 10.17
C GLY A 355 -2.87 -12.80 10.11
N THR A 356 -3.04 -11.95 11.11
CA THR A 356 -4.19 -11.06 11.24
C THR A 356 -3.83 -9.58 11.21
N LEU A 357 -4.80 -8.75 10.83
CA LEU A 357 -4.64 -7.30 10.86
C LEU A 357 -5.94 -6.63 11.26
N ARG A 358 -5.88 -5.78 12.29
CA ARG A 358 -7.00 -4.96 12.72
C ARG A 358 -6.98 -3.62 12.01
N VAL A 359 -8.08 -3.28 11.36
CA VAL A 359 -8.33 -1.96 10.75
C VAL A 359 -9.62 -1.37 11.26
N GLY A 360 -9.61 -0.07 11.49
CA GLY A 360 -10.79 0.71 11.81
C GLY A 360 -11.20 1.59 10.64
N ALA A 361 -12.49 1.89 10.54
CA ALA A 361 -12.99 2.96 9.70
C ALA A 361 -14.19 3.63 10.37
N GLN A 362 -14.29 4.93 10.21
CA GLN A 362 -15.46 5.71 10.58
C GLN A 362 -16.20 6.06 9.31
N ALA A 363 -17.38 5.44 9.13
CA ALA A 363 -18.29 5.72 8.05
C ALA A 363 -19.55 6.40 8.60
N ARG A 364 -20.09 7.35 7.85
CA ARG A 364 -21.36 8.00 8.15
C ARG A 364 -22.20 8.05 6.87
N GLN A 365 -23.49 7.84 7.02
CA GLN A 365 -24.42 8.05 5.92
C GLN A 365 -24.80 9.53 5.88
N GLU A 366 -24.58 10.16 4.74
CA GLU A 366 -25.08 11.50 4.43
C GLU A 366 -26.18 11.42 3.36
N ASN A 367 -26.85 12.55 3.11
CA ASN A 367 -27.93 12.65 2.11
C ASN A 367 -27.51 12.15 0.71
N GLU A 368 -26.21 12.23 0.37
CA GLU A 368 -25.65 11.89 -0.94
C GLU A 368 -24.97 10.50 -0.98
N GLY A 369 -24.93 9.77 0.14
CA GLY A 369 -24.33 8.44 0.21
C GLY A 369 -23.46 8.22 1.44
N TRP A 370 -22.66 7.15 1.42
CA TRP A 370 -21.72 6.85 2.50
C TRP A 370 -20.44 7.68 2.36
N VAL A 371 -20.00 8.27 3.47
CA VAL A 371 -18.73 8.99 3.58
C VAL A 371 -17.89 8.33 4.66
N VAL A 372 -16.65 7.97 4.32
CA VAL A 372 -15.65 7.49 5.26
C VAL A 372 -14.78 8.67 5.60
N THR A 373 -14.85 9.15 6.85
CA THR A 373 -14.07 10.31 7.31
C THR A 373 -12.64 9.92 7.68
N LYS A 374 -12.46 8.67 8.11
CA LYS A 374 -11.18 8.21 8.64
C LYS A 374 -11.05 6.70 8.55
N ALA A 375 -9.87 6.22 8.15
CA ALA A 375 -9.47 4.84 8.37
C ALA A 375 -8.23 4.78 9.28
N LEU A 376 -8.22 3.84 10.22
CA LEU A 376 -7.20 3.72 11.25
C LEU A 376 -6.51 2.36 11.17
N MET A 377 -5.19 2.36 11.31
CA MET A 377 -4.43 1.12 11.50
C MET A 377 -3.14 1.35 12.27
N SER A 378 -2.69 0.31 12.96
CA SER A 378 -1.39 0.28 13.59
C SER A 378 -0.35 -0.41 12.71
N ARG A 379 0.85 0.16 12.67
CA ARG A 379 2.02 -0.37 11.97
C ARG A 379 3.25 -0.18 12.86
N SER A 380 4.40 -0.55 12.34
CA SER A 380 5.70 -0.20 12.93
C SER A 380 6.69 0.10 11.81
N ALA A 381 7.74 0.85 12.13
CA ALA A 381 8.81 1.15 11.20
C ALA A 381 10.16 1.10 11.91
N ARG A 382 11.23 0.89 11.14
CA ARG A 382 12.61 1.05 11.60
C ARG A 382 13.57 1.28 10.45
N VAL A 383 14.64 2.01 10.72
CA VAL A 383 15.83 2.05 9.86
C VAL A 383 16.49 0.67 9.83
N LEU A 384 16.86 0.23 8.63
CA LEU A 384 17.66 -0.97 8.39
C LEU A 384 19.11 -0.61 8.05
N MET A 385 19.28 0.47 7.27
CA MET A 385 20.58 1.01 6.89
C MET A 385 20.44 2.49 6.56
N GLU A 386 21.43 3.30 6.91
CA GLU A 386 21.51 4.72 6.59
C GLU A 386 22.91 5.05 6.05
N GLY A 387 22.99 5.97 5.09
CA GLY A 387 24.25 6.42 4.50
C GLY A 387 24.05 6.86 3.06
N TRP A 388 24.83 6.26 2.15
CA TRP A 388 24.76 6.58 0.73
C TRP A 388 24.50 5.34 -0.12
N ILE A 389 23.52 5.43 -1.01
CA ILE A 389 23.44 4.51 -2.15
C ILE A 389 24.40 4.96 -3.24
N ARG A 390 24.77 4.04 -4.14
CA ARG A 390 25.62 4.34 -5.29
C ARG A 390 25.00 3.84 -6.57
N VAL A 391 25.18 4.61 -7.64
CA VAL A 391 24.81 4.26 -9.01
C VAL A 391 25.89 4.80 -9.97
N PRO A 392 26.07 4.20 -11.16
CA PRO A 392 26.93 4.79 -12.21
C PRO A 392 26.49 6.22 -12.55
N GLY A 393 27.44 7.13 -12.72
CA GLY A 393 27.17 8.56 -12.95
C GLY A 393 26.53 8.87 -14.30
N ASP A 394 26.52 7.91 -15.21
CA ASP A 394 25.97 7.95 -16.57
C ASP A 394 24.63 7.19 -16.70
N ALA A 395 24.02 6.78 -15.59
CA ALA A 395 22.82 5.93 -15.61
C ALA A 395 21.48 6.68 -15.69
N PHE A 396 21.45 8.02 -15.58
CA PHE A 396 20.20 8.78 -15.42
C PHE A 396 20.26 10.23 -15.89
#